data_AF-X1C2G2-F1
#
_entry.id   AF-X1C2G2-F1
#
_cell.length_a   1.000
_cell.length_b   1.000
_cell.length_c   1.000
_cell.angle_alpha   90.00
_cell.angle_beta   90.00
_cell.angle_gamma   90.00
#
_symmetry.space_group_name_H-M   'P 1'
#
loop_
_entity.id
_entity.type
_entity.pdbx_description
1 polymer ?
#
loop_
_entity_poly.entity_id
_entity_poly.type
_entity_poly.pdbx_seq_one_letter_code
_entity_poly.pdbx_strand_id
1 'polypeptide(L)' 'NTGYRGRIGLFEIMAINDALRSTILQTQDAKQIDSQARAQGMTTLRQDGIQKVINGDTTMEDMLRVTQI' A
#
# COMPACT_ATOMS: atom_id res chain seq x y z
N ASN A 1 -14.25 9.26 -25.57
CA ASN A 1 -13.34 9.93 -24.62
C ASN A 1 -13.70 9.50 -23.21
N THR A 2 -12.89 8.65 -22.57
CA THR A 2 -13.18 8.05 -21.25
C THR A 2 -12.94 8.99 -20.07
N GLY A 3 -12.40 10.19 -20.29
CA GLY A 3 -12.01 11.12 -19.22
C GLY A 3 -10.62 10.86 -18.63
N TYR A 4 -9.94 9.79 -19.05
CA TYR A 4 -8.63 9.36 -18.53
C TYR A 4 -7.57 9.31 -19.63
N ARG A 5 -6.30 9.56 -19.29
CA ARG A 5 -5.16 9.37 -20.17
C ARG A 5 -4.00 8.75 -19.39
N GLY A 6 -3.52 7.59 -19.85
CA GLY A 6 -2.41 6.88 -19.23
C GLY A 6 -2.85 6.00 -18.06
N ARG A 7 -1.87 5.53 -17.28
CA ARG A 7 -2.05 4.70 -16.08
C ARG A 7 -1.04 5.13 -15.04
N ILE A 8 -1.42 5.08 -13.77
CA ILE A 8 -0.55 5.28 -12.62
C ILE A 8 -0.58 4.01 -11.76
N GLY A 9 0.58 3.60 -11.25
CA GLY A 9 0.68 2.46 -10.33
C GLY A 9 0.41 2.90 -8.90
N LEU A 10 -0.28 2.07 -8.12
CA LEU A 10 -0.28 2.18 -6.66
C LEU A 10 0.75 1.21 -6.08
N PHE A 11 1.45 1.61 -5.01
CA PHE A 11 2.54 0.82 -4.45
C PHE A 11 2.35 0.58 -2.95
N GLU A 12 2.63 -0.65 -2.55
CA GLU A 12 2.81 -1.06 -1.17
C GLU A 12 4.15 -1.80 -1.10
N ILE A 13 5.13 -1.23 -0.38
CA ILE A 13 6.50 -1.73 -0.38
C ILE A 13 6.91 -2.03 1.06
N MET A 14 7.05 -3.32 1.36
CA MET A 14 7.51 -3.81 2.65
C MET A 14 9.03 -3.99 2.64
N ALA A 15 9.75 -3.06 3.25
CA ALA A 15 11.20 -3.19 3.42
C ALA A 15 11.51 -4.19 4.54
N ILE A 16 12.27 -5.25 4.21
CA ILE A 16 12.69 -6.24 5.21
C ILE A 16 13.89 -5.71 5.99
N ASN A 17 13.64 -5.23 7.21
CA ASN A 17 14.68 -4.90 8.18
C ASN A 17 14.88 -6.04 9.19
N ASP A 18 15.83 -5.89 10.11
CA ASP A 18 16.17 -6.94 11.08
C ASP A 18 15.02 -7.32 12.01
N ALA A 19 14.21 -6.33 12.41
CA ALA A 19 13.04 -6.58 13.23
C ALA A 19 12.00 -7.42 12.48
N LEU A 20 11.72 -7.10 11.21
CA LEU A 20 10.77 -7.85 10.40
C LEU A 20 11.30 -9.24 10.03
N ARG A 21 12.61 -9.35 9.78
CA ARG A 21 13.32 -10.62 9.56
C ARG A 21 13.13 -11.56 10.75
N SER A 22 13.31 -11.06 11.97
CA SER A 22 13.08 -11.85 13.19
C SER A 22 11.65 -12.36 13.28
N THR A 23 10.67 -11.50 13.01
CA THR A 23 9.25 -11.85 13.03
C THR A 23 8.89 -12.92 11.99
N ILE A 24 9.45 -12.82 10.78
CA ILE A 24 9.29 -13.84 9.73
C ILE A 24 9.87 -15.18 10.18
N LEU A 25 11.07 -15.19 10.76
CA LEU A 25 11.74 -16.41 11.23
C LEU A 25 11.00 -17.09 12.40
N GLN A 26 10.24 -16.32 13.19
CA GLN A 26 9.41 -16.84 14.27
C GLN A 26 8.09 -17.47 13.78
N THR A 27 7.83 -17.52 12.48
CA THR A 27 6.59 -18.06 11.88
C THR A 27 5.33 -17.36 12.42
N GLN A 28 5.42 -16.05 12.64
CA GLN A 28 4.27 -15.23 13.02
C GLN A 28 3.25 -15.11 11.87
N ASP A 29 2.00 -14.82 12.22
CA ASP A 29 0.94 -14.69 11.22
C ASP A 29 1.17 -13.47 10.31
N ALA A 30 0.57 -13.49 9.12
CA ALA A 30 0.73 -12.41 8.15
C ALA A 30 0.25 -11.04 8.69
N LYS A 31 -0.68 -11.03 9.65
CA LYS A 31 -1.23 -9.81 10.25
C LYS A 31 -0.24 -9.16 11.21
N GLN A 32 0.54 -9.95 11.94
CA GLN A 32 1.62 -9.47 12.79
C GLN A 32 2.73 -8.85 11.94
N ILE A 33 3.11 -9.50 10.83
CA ILE A 33 4.09 -8.97 9.87
C ILE A 33 3.60 -7.64 9.27
N ASP A 34 2.35 -7.58 8.80
CA ASP A 34 1.74 -6.35 8.26
C ASP A 34 1.70 -5.22 9.30
N SER A 35 1.21 -5.50 10.51
CA SER A 35 1.15 -4.53 11.60
C SER A 35 2.53 -3.92 11.91
N GLN A 36 3.55 -4.77 12.00
CA GLN A 36 4.91 -4.35 12.26
C GLN A 36 5.50 -3.53 11.11
N ALA A 37 5.27 -3.95 9.86
CA ALA A 37 5.72 -3.20 8.70
C ALA A 37 5.09 -1.79 8.65
N ARG A 38 3.78 -1.67 8.94
CA ARG A 38 3.08 -0.37 9.03
C ARG A 38 3.63 0.49 10.15
N ALA A 39 3.87 -0.08 11.33
CA ALA A 39 4.45 0.64 12.46
C ALA A 39 5.86 1.19 12.15
N GLN A 40 6.56 0.58 11.20
CA GLN A 40 7.90 0.98 10.75
C GLN A 40 7.88 1.91 9.52
N GLY A 41 6.72 2.43 9.14
CA GLY A 41 6.59 3.42 8.08
C GLY A 41 6.25 2.87 6.70
N MET A 42 5.88 1.58 6.59
CA MET A 42 5.32 1.05 5.34
C MET A 42 4.05 1.82 4.97
N THR A 43 4.01 2.35 3.75
CA THR A 43 2.81 2.95 3.16
C THR A 43 1.98 1.85 2.52
N THR A 44 0.71 1.77 2.92
CA THR A 44 -0.25 0.82 2.34
C THR A 44 -0.72 1.27 0.96
N LEU A 45 -1.20 0.32 0.17
CA LEU A 45 -1.75 0.60 -1.17
C LEU A 45 -2.86 1.67 -1.13
N ARG A 46 -3.69 1.64 -0.08
CA ARG A 46 -4.77 2.62 0.12
C ARG A 46 -4.25 4.01 0.48
N GLN A 47 -3.20 4.09 1.30
CA GLN A 47 -2.59 5.37 1.65
C GLN A 47 -1.93 6.02 0.44
N ASP A 48 -1.19 5.26 -0.36
CA ASP A 48 -0.60 5.74 -1.62
C ASP A 48 -1.68 6.18 -2.63
N GLY A 49 -2.78 5.42 -2.73
CA GLY A 49 -3.94 5.80 -3.52
C GLY A 49 -4.57 7.13 -3.06
N ILE A 50 -4.78 7.31 -1.76
CA ILE A 50 -5.30 8.56 -1.19
C ILE A 50 -4.39 9.74 -1.54
N GLN A 51 -3.07 9.56 -1.43
CA GLN A 51 -2.13 10.62 -1.76
C GLN A 51 -2.22 11.04 -3.23
N LYS A 52 -2.37 10.08 -4.15
CA LYS A 52 -2.56 10.35 -5.58
C LYS A 52 -3.89 11.01 -5.92
N VAL A 53 -4.95 10.69 -5.17
CA VAL A 53 -6.23 11.41 -5.28
C VAL A 53 -6.07 12.87 -4.84
N ILE A 54 -5.38 13.11 -3.71
CA ILE A 54 -5.11 14.47 -3.21
C ILE A 54 -4.26 15.27 -4.22
N ASN A 55 -3.31 14.62 -4.88
CA ASN A 55 -2.46 15.24 -5.89
C ASN A 55 -3.16 15.47 -7.24
N GLY A 56 -4.35 14.89 -7.44
CA GLY A 56 -5.10 15.00 -8.70
C GLY A 56 -4.66 14.01 -9.80
N ASP A 57 -3.86 13.01 -9.48
CA ASP A 57 -3.34 12.02 -10.44
C ASP A 57 -4.38 10.93 -10.78
N THR A 58 -5.36 10.71 -9.90
CA THR A 58 -6.44 9.71 -10.06
C THR A 58 -7.70 10.14 -9.32
N THR A 59 -8.80 9.39 -9.48
CA THR A 59 -10.08 9.67 -8.82
C THR A 59 -10.29 8.79 -7.60
N MET A 60 -11.13 9.26 -6.66
CA MET A 60 -11.53 8.46 -5.50
C MET A 60 -12.22 7.15 -5.93
N GLU A 61 -12.99 7.19 -7.01
CA GLU A 61 -13.67 6.03 -7.58
C GLU A 61 -12.67 4.97 -8.07
N ASP A 62 -11.66 5.37 -8.85
CA ASP A 62 -10.63 4.45 -9.32
C ASP A 62 -9.81 3.89 -8.17
N MET A 63 -9.44 4.71 -7.19
CA MET A 63 -8.71 4.27 -6.00
C MET A 63 -9.49 3.22 -5.21
N LEU A 64 -10.78 3.46 -4.95
CA LEU A 64 -11.63 2.49 -4.25
C LEU A 64 -11.79 1.20 -5.05
N ARG A 65 -11.96 1.28 -6.37
CA ARG A 65 -12.10 0.11 -7.24
C ARG A 65 -10.88 -0.81 -7.22
N VAL A 66 -9.67 -0.27 -7.07
CA VAL A 66 -8.42 -1.06 -7.12
C VAL A 66 -7.87 -1.44 -5.74
N THR A 67 -8.36 -0.83 -4.65
CA THR A 67 -7.88 -1.09 -3.28
C THR A 67 -8.86 -1.88 -2.40
N GLN A 68 -10.06 -2.18 -2.90
CA GLN A 68 -11.00 -3.11 -2.26
C GLN A 68 -10.61 -4.56 -2.56
N ILE A 69 -9.77 -5.16 -1.69
CA ILE A 69 -9.52 -6.60 -1.62
C ILE A 69 -9.61 -7.03 -0.16
#